data_AF-A0AAV1GMH6-F1
#
_entry.id   AF-A0AAV1GMH6-F1
#
_cell.length_a   1.000
_cell.length_b   1.000
_cell.length_c   1.000
_cell.angle_alpha   90.00
_cell.angle_beta   90.00
_cell.angle_gamma   90.00
#
_symmetry.space_group_name_H-M   'P 1'
#
loop_
_entity.id
_entity.type
_entity.pdbx_description
1 polymer ?
#
loop_
_entity_poly.entity_id
_entity_poly.type
_entity_poly.pdbx_seq_one_letter_code
_entity_poly.pdbx_strand_id
1 'polypeptide(L)'
;MLLAGAGAVGLSLSLLVLAVYLTLLCCWRRDIDEDTKRPNNCCVTWCAIITGLIICSAVGVGFYGNSETNDGVYQLTYSLYNANHTLGGINNLVGGSVGNVESGLKQHLERLDEIFATRSDYLQSLRFMRLMINNVIRELTALPDINKANVDLSAIADQTAFIEYYRWLAFLLLLIMDLVICLAMCLGMAKQSRWLLIMIMVFVALSLILSWASFGVGAATAVGTSDFCVSPDKFIVNQTNNFISADVAHYYLFCSPNLPNPFQQSITICQRSLTTMQIQIQGLLQFSVPFFPTAERDLLGIQKVLNTTEFSVHQLTALLDCRGLHKDYLDALMGVCYDGVEGLLYLSLFSLLAGCALSAMLCAVFKVWTLMASRDKEYDDIDEEDPFNPQARRMSYNPRGSNIHSFCSYTSSLGSQATLHPPPQAASNVTPAPEYMNQNMLFGGSPRYENVPLIGRGSPPPSVRWPYGPLVSLV
;
A
#
# COMPACT_ATOMS: atom_id res chain seq x y z
N MET A 1 -16.73 5.75 15.21
CA MET A 1 -17.78 4.71 15.28
C MET A 1 -18.82 4.83 14.16
N LEU A 2 -19.41 6.01 13.92
CA LEU A 2 -20.39 6.21 12.82
C LEU A 2 -19.84 5.88 11.43
N LEU A 3 -18.58 6.26 11.12
CA LEU A 3 -17.97 5.96 9.82
C LEU A 3 -17.50 4.51 9.63
N ALA A 4 -17.10 3.81 10.70
CA ALA A 4 -16.85 2.37 10.63
C ALA A 4 -18.14 1.61 10.26
N GLY A 5 -19.31 2.16 10.62
CA GLY A 5 -20.61 1.68 10.19
C GLY A 5 -20.88 1.86 8.69
N ALA A 6 -20.15 2.72 7.96
CA ALA A 6 -20.38 2.95 6.53
C ALA A 6 -20.10 1.68 5.71
N GLY A 7 -19.07 0.91 6.07
CA GLY A 7 -18.79 -0.40 5.45
C GLY A 7 -19.92 -1.40 5.73
N ALA A 8 -20.42 -1.46 6.96
CA ALA A 8 -21.52 -2.35 7.34
C ALA A 8 -22.85 -1.96 6.67
N VAL A 9 -23.13 -0.65 6.55
CA VAL A 9 -24.31 -0.12 5.84
C VAL A 9 -24.19 -0.41 4.36
N GLY A 10 -23.02 -0.17 3.76
CA GLY A 10 -22.75 -0.48 2.36
C GLY A 10 -22.93 -1.97 2.05
N LEU A 11 -22.35 -2.85 2.87
CA LEU A 11 -22.54 -4.29 2.78
C LEU A 11 -24.02 -4.68 2.93
N SER A 12 -24.71 -4.14 3.93
CA SER A 12 -26.13 -4.43 4.16
C SER A 12 -26.99 -3.99 2.99
N LEU A 13 -26.70 -2.82 2.40
CA LEU A 13 -27.40 -2.30 1.24
C LEU A 13 -27.11 -3.14 -0.01
N SER A 14 -25.85 -3.52 -0.25
CA SER A 14 -25.47 -4.43 -1.32
C SER A 14 -26.18 -5.77 -1.19
N LEU A 15 -26.20 -6.37 0.00
CA LEU A 15 -26.89 -7.64 0.25
C LEU A 15 -28.41 -7.50 0.12
N LEU A 16 -29.00 -6.38 0.54
CA LEU A 16 -30.44 -6.11 0.39
C LEU A 16 -30.80 -5.98 -1.08
N VAL A 17 -30.05 -5.19 -1.86
CA VAL A 17 -30.24 -5.06 -3.31
C VAL A 17 -30.08 -6.41 -3.97
N LEU A 18 -29.09 -7.20 -3.56
CA LEU A 18 -28.89 -8.55 -4.09
C LEU A 18 -30.06 -9.46 -3.74
N ALA A 19 -30.54 -9.45 -2.49
CA ALA A 19 -31.68 -10.25 -2.06
C ALA A 19 -32.96 -9.86 -2.81
N VAL A 20 -33.25 -8.57 -2.97
CA VAL A 20 -34.38 -8.06 -3.77
C VAL A 20 -34.23 -8.46 -5.24
N TYR A 21 -33.03 -8.36 -5.80
CA TYR A 21 -32.76 -8.79 -7.16
C TYR A 21 -32.98 -10.29 -7.35
N LEU A 22 -32.48 -11.11 -6.43
CA LEU A 22 -32.64 -12.56 -6.43
C LEU A 22 -34.12 -12.96 -6.26
N THR A 23 -34.86 -12.33 -5.35
CA THR A 23 -36.30 -12.60 -5.18
C THR A 23 -37.10 -12.19 -6.41
N LEU A 24 -36.82 -11.02 -7.01
CA LEU A 24 -37.42 -10.62 -8.27
C LEU A 24 -37.07 -11.61 -9.40
N LEU A 25 -35.81 -12.05 -9.51
CA LEU A 25 -35.43 -13.04 -10.53
C LEU A 25 -36.13 -14.39 -10.33
N CYS A 26 -36.23 -14.86 -9.09
CA CYS A 26 -36.92 -16.10 -8.74
C CYS A 26 -38.43 -16.00 -8.97
N CYS A 27 -39.05 -14.86 -8.66
CA CYS A 27 -40.47 -14.62 -8.94
C CYS A 27 -40.73 -14.54 -10.45
N TRP A 28 -39.89 -13.83 -11.21
CA TRP A 28 -40.02 -13.73 -12.67
C TRP A 28 -39.70 -15.05 -13.37
N ARG A 29 -38.83 -15.89 -12.80
CA ARG A 29 -38.60 -17.26 -13.27
C ARG A 29 -39.89 -18.10 -13.26
N ARG A 30 -40.82 -17.79 -12.35
CA ARG A 30 -42.12 -18.47 -12.27
C ARG A 30 -43.11 -18.00 -13.34
N ASP A 31 -42.95 -16.76 -13.84
CA ASP A 31 -43.80 -16.19 -14.89
C ASP A 31 -43.24 -16.41 -16.31
N ILE A 32 -41.93 -16.67 -16.47
CA ILE A 32 -41.28 -16.93 -17.76
C ILE A 32 -41.57 -18.34 -18.30
N ASP A 33 -42.05 -19.27 -17.47
CA ASP A 33 -42.45 -20.62 -17.89
C ASP A 33 -43.70 -20.62 -18.80
N GLU A 34 -44.42 -19.51 -18.98
CA GLU A 34 -45.64 -19.49 -19.81
C GLU A 34 -45.57 -18.70 -21.11
N ASP A 35 -44.82 -17.60 -21.27
CA ASP A 35 -44.86 -16.90 -22.57
C ASP A 35 -43.70 -15.92 -22.80
N THR A 36 -43.09 -16.02 -24.00
CA THR A 36 -42.32 -15.02 -24.76
C THR A 36 -40.78 -14.84 -24.60
N LYS A 37 -40.13 -14.98 -25.77
CA LYS A 37 -38.90 -14.33 -26.30
C LYS A 37 -37.64 -14.23 -25.42
N ARG A 38 -36.61 -14.99 -25.86
CA ARG A 38 -35.19 -14.88 -25.51
C ARG A 38 -34.75 -13.44 -25.15
N PRO A 39 -34.39 -13.15 -23.89
CA PRO A 39 -33.75 -11.88 -23.56
C PRO A 39 -32.35 -11.83 -24.19
N ASN A 40 -31.94 -10.62 -24.58
CA ASN A 40 -30.79 -10.36 -25.43
C ASN A 40 -29.47 -10.66 -24.69
N ASN A 41 -28.88 -11.85 -24.90
CA ASN A 41 -27.59 -12.29 -24.29
C ASN A 41 -26.47 -11.25 -24.39
N CYS A 42 -26.51 -10.38 -25.41
CA CYS A 42 -25.56 -9.29 -25.64
C CYS A 42 -25.41 -8.36 -24.40
N CYS A 43 -26.52 -7.99 -23.75
CA CYS A 43 -26.52 -7.03 -22.65
C CYS A 43 -25.73 -7.53 -21.42
N VAL A 44 -25.85 -8.82 -21.08
CA VAL A 44 -25.19 -9.42 -19.91
C VAL A 44 -23.68 -9.53 -20.12
N THR A 45 -23.24 -9.91 -21.31
CA THR A 45 -21.81 -9.92 -21.68
C THR A 45 -21.18 -8.53 -21.62
N TRP A 46 -21.87 -7.50 -22.13
CA TRP A 46 -21.36 -6.13 -22.06
C TRP A 46 -21.28 -5.61 -20.62
N CYS A 47 -22.28 -5.91 -19.78
CA CYS A 47 -22.20 -5.60 -18.34
C CYS A 47 -20.98 -6.27 -17.69
N ALA A 48 -20.75 -7.57 -17.92
CA ALA A 48 -19.60 -8.27 -17.36
C ALA A 48 -18.25 -7.69 -17.84
N ILE A 49 -18.15 -7.29 -19.10
CA ILE A 49 -16.94 -6.64 -19.64
C ILE A 49 -16.71 -5.28 -18.96
N ILE A 50 -17.74 -4.44 -18.88
CA ILE A 50 -17.64 -3.12 -18.25
C ILE A 50 -17.23 -3.27 -16.78
N THR A 51 -17.86 -4.20 -16.06
CA THR A 51 -17.56 -4.40 -14.65
C THR A 51 -16.17 -4.99 -14.43
N GLY A 52 -15.70 -5.90 -15.29
CA GLY A 52 -14.31 -6.37 -15.29
C GLY A 52 -13.30 -5.24 -15.51
N LEU A 53 -13.56 -4.33 -16.46
CA LEU A 53 -12.71 -3.15 -16.70
C LEU A 53 -12.64 -2.21 -15.50
N ILE A 54 -13.77 -2.01 -14.80
CA ILE A 54 -13.83 -1.23 -13.57
C ILE A 54 -12.99 -1.88 -12.47
N ILE A 55 -13.10 -3.21 -12.28
CA ILE A 55 -12.28 -3.94 -11.30
C ILE A 55 -10.79 -3.83 -11.63
N CYS A 56 -10.40 -4.03 -12.89
CA CYS A 56 -8.99 -3.88 -13.31
C CYS A 56 -8.46 -2.47 -13.03
N SER A 57 -9.24 -1.44 -13.32
CA SER A 57 -8.88 -0.04 -13.03
C SER A 57 -8.77 0.18 -11.52
N ALA A 58 -9.72 -0.33 -10.74
CA ALA A 58 -9.74 -0.22 -9.30
C ALA A 58 -8.53 -0.91 -8.66
N VAL A 59 -8.15 -2.10 -9.14
CA VAL A 59 -6.96 -2.83 -8.68
C VAL A 59 -5.69 -2.01 -8.93
N GLY A 60 -5.57 -1.34 -10.09
CA GLY A 60 -4.44 -0.43 -10.36
C GLY A 60 -4.35 0.73 -9.37
N VAL A 61 -5.48 1.38 -9.08
CA VAL A 61 -5.58 2.44 -8.06
C VAL A 61 -5.25 1.89 -6.67
N GLY A 62 -5.69 0.68 -6.35
CA GLY A 62 -5.43 0.03 -5.07
C GLY A 62 -3.95 -0.31 -4.87
N PHE A 63 -3.24 -0.77 -5.91
CA PHE A 63 -1.79 -0.97 -5.84
C PHE A 63 -1.04 0.33 -5.57
N TYR A 64 -1.42 1.41 -6.28
CA TYR A 64 -0.85 2.73 -6.07
C TYR A 64 -1.09 3.21 -4.64
N GLY A 65 -2.35 3.22 -4.18
CA GLY A 65 -2.70 3.65 -2.82
C GLY A 65 -2.02 2.80 -1.74
N ASN A 66 -1.85 1.50 -1.97
CA ASN A 66 -1.17 0.62 -1.01
C ASN A 66 0.32 0.96 -0.86
N SER A 67 0.98 1.34 -1.96
CA SER A 67 2.38 1.77 -1.97
C SER A 67 2.54 3.14 -1.30
N GLU A 68 1.72 4.12 -1.69
CA GLU A 68 1.77 5.48 -1.14
C GLU A 68 1.55 5.49 0.38
N THR A 69 0.56 4.74 0.89
CA THR A 69 0.38 4.62 2.35
C THR A 69 1.59 4.01 3.04
N ASN A 70 2.21 2.99 2.44
CA ASN A 70 3.40 2.35 3.01
C ASN A 70 4.60 3.30 3.02
N ASP A 71 4.79 4.09 1.96
CA ASP A 71 5.88 5.07 1.89
C ASP A 71 5.68 6.19 2.90
N GLY A 72 4.44 6.69 3.06
CA GLY A 72 4.09 7.67 4.08
C GLY A 72 4.32 7.16 5.51
N VAL A 73 3.94 5.91 5.81
CA VAL A 73 4.18 5.29 7.12
C VAL A 73 5.67 4.98 7.34
N TYR A 74 6.39 4.59 6.30
CA TYR A 74 7.84 4.41 6.36
C TYR A 74 8.54 5.73 6.72
N GLN A 75 8.15 6.83 6.09
CA GLN A 75 8.67 8.16 6.41
C GLN A 75 8.36 8.55 7.86
N LEU A 76 7.15 8.31 8.36
CA LEU A 76 6.80 8.51 9.76
C LEU A 76 7.72 7.72 10.70
N THR A 77 7.83 6.41 10.49
CA THR A 77 8.58 5.52 11.38
C THR A 77 10.07 5.86 11.37
N TYR A 78 10.63 6.18 10.20
CA TYR A 78 12.00 6.64 10.06
C TYR A 78 12.27 7.94 10.86
N SER A 79 11.38 8.93 10.74
CA SER A 79 11.49 10.17 11.51
C SER A 79 11.35 9.94 13.02
N LEU A 80 10.48 9.04 13.45
CA LEU A 80 10.37 8.66 14.86
C LEU A 80 11.66 8.01 15.39
N TYR A 81 12.33 7.16 14.60
CA TYR A 81 13.62 6.60 14.99
C TYR A 81 14.72 7.67 15.10
N ASN A 82 14.78 8.62 14.16
CA ASN A 82 15.75 9.72 14.22
C ASN A 82 15.52 10.65 15.41
N ALA A 83 14.25 10.98 15.68
CA ALA A 83 13.86 11.73 16.85
C ALA A 83 14.26 10.98 18.13
N ASN A 84 13.98 9.68 18.21
CA ASN A 84 14.39 8.86 19.35
C ASN A 84 15.91 8.82 19.53
N HIS A 85 16.67 8.72 18.43
CA HIS A 85 18.12 8.75 18.47
C HIS A 85 18.67 10.10 18.97
N THR A 86 18.07 11.21 18.51
CA THR A 86 18.42 12.57 18.98
C THR A 86 18.14 12.73 20.47
N LEU A 87 16.96 12.30 20.91
CA LEU A 87 16.53 12.35 22.31
C LEU A 87 17.39 11.46 23.22
N GLY A 88 17.67 10.23 22.80
CA GLY A 88 18.56 9.30 23.51
C GLY A 88 20.00 9.81 23.54
N GLY A 89 20.46 10.45 22.46
CA GLY A 89 21.74 11.14 22.38
C GLY A 89 21.88 12.22 23.44
N ILE A 90 20.88 13.12 23.55
CA ILE A 90 20.82 14.16 24.58
C ILE A 90 20.96 13.54 25.98
N ASN A 91 20.15 12.54 26.30
CA ASN A 91 20.19 11.90 27.61
C ASN A 91 21.55 11.25 27.91
N ASN A 92 22.13 10.54 26.94
CA ASN A 92 23.44 9.89 27.09
C ASN A 92 24.56 10.92 27.29
N LEU A 93 24.52 12.03 26.56
CA LEU A 93 25.49 13.13 26.69
C LEU A 93 25.36 13.84 28.04
N VAL A 94 24.13 14.10 28.51
CA VAL A 94 23.89 14.71 29.83
C VAL A 94 24.34 13.78 30.95
N GLY A 95 23.87 12.52 30.96
CA GLY A 95 24.24 11.54 31.97
C GLY A 95 25.74 11.24 32.00
N GLY A 96 26.36 11.10 30.82
CA GLY A 96 27.81 10.91 30.69
C GLY A 96 28.60 12.12 31.18
N SER A 97 28.18 13.35 30.84
CA SER A 97 28.86 14.57 31.27
C SER A 97 28.74 14.79 32.79
N VAL A 98 27.55 14.59 33.36
CA VAL A 98 27.33 14.66 34.81
C VAL A 98 28.18 13.60 35.52
N GLY A 99 28.13 12.34 35.07
CA GLY A 99 28.93 11.26 35.65
C GLY A 99 30.44 11.52 35.58
N ASN A 100 30.94 12.02 34.45
CA ASN A 100 32.36 12.37 34.26
C ASN A 100 32.80 13.49 35.21
N VAL A 101 32.00 14.54 35.33
CA VAL A 101 32.29 15.70 36.19
C VAL A 101 32.16 15.34 37.68
N GLU A 102 31.12 14.59 38.05
CA GLU A 102 30.84 14.24 39.44
C GLU A 102 31.83 13.20 39.99
N SER A 103 32.06 12.11 39.27
CA SER A 103 32.93 11.03 39.76
C SER A 103 34.40 11.26 39.39
N GLY A 104 34.68 11.63 38.13
CA GLY A 104 36.03 11.78 37.62
C GLY A 104 36.75 12.98 38.22
N LEU A 105 36.10 14.15 38.27
CA LEU A 105 36.73 15.36 38.80
C LEU A 105 36.86 15.32 40.32
N LYS A 106 35.85 14.79 41.04
CA LYS A 106 35.89 14.69 42.50
C LYS A 106 37.05 13.83 43.00
N GLN A 107 37.30 12.69 42.36
CA GLN A 107 38.41 11.81 42.74
C GLN A 107 39.78 12.51 42.61
N HIS A 108 40.01 13.23 41.51
CA HIS A 108 41.26 13.97 41.32
C HIS A 108 41.36 15.18 42.27
N LEU A 109 40.26 15.87 42.54
CA LEU A 109 40.24 17.02 43.45
C LEU A 109 40.44 16.64 44.91
N GLU A 110 39.98 15.48 45.37
CA GLU A 110 40.24 14.98 46.73
C GLU A 110 41.72 14.65 46.92
N ARG A 111 42.35 14.02 45.93
CA ARG A 111 43.79 13.73 45.97
C ARG A 111 44.65 15.00 45.91
N LEU A 112 44.25 15.98 45.09
CA LEU A 112 44.94 17.28 45.04
C LEU A 112 44.76 18.09 46.33
N ASP A 113 43.66 17.93 47.06
CA ASP A 113 43.43 18.55 48.38
C ASP A 113 44.49 18.10 49.38
N GLU A 114 44.79 16.79 49.40
CA GLU A 114 45.84 16.20 50.24
C GLU A 114 47.24 16.68 49.83
N ILE A 115 47.54 16.71 48.53
CA ILE A 115 48.86 17.13 48.03
C ILE A 115 49.12 18.62 48.31
N PHE A 116 48.10 19.49 48.17
CA PHE A 116 48.22 20.93 48.38
C PHE A 116 47.89 21.39 49.81
N ALA A 117 47.76 20.47 50.78
CA ALA A 117 47.39 20.78 52.16
C ALA A 117 48.25 21.89 52.81
N THR A 118 49.51 22.04 52.39
CA THR A 118 50.46 23.02 52.92
C THR A 118 50.40 24.39 52.24
N ARG A 119 49.61 24.56 51.16
CA ARG A 119 49.54 25.79 50.35
C ARG A 119 48.09 26.25 50.20
N SER A 120 47.71 27.25 51.01
CA SER A 120 46.37 27.85 51.01
C SER A 120 45.90 28.35 49.65
N ASP A 121 46.81 28.90 48.85
CA ASP A 121 46.49 29.52 47.56
C ASP A 121 45.98 28.48 46.55
N TYR A 122 46.61 27.30 46.50
CA TYR A 122 46.18 26.20 45.63
C TYR A 122 44.88 25.56 46.12
N LEU A 123 44.70 25.44 47.44
CA LEU A 123 43.44 24.97 48.03
C LEU A 123 42.27 25.90 47.67
N GLN A 124 42.50 27.21 47.59
CA GLN A 124 41.48 28.16 47.15
C GLN A 124 41.08 27.92 45.68
N SER A 125 42.04 27.65 44.78
CA SER A 125 41.75 27.26 43.40
C SER A 125 40.98 25.95 43.31
N LEU A 126 41.32 24.94 44.12
CA LEU A 126 40.57 23.67 44.16
C LEU A 126 39.12 23.87 44.64
N ARG A 127 38.89 24.70 45.67
CA ARG A 127 37.54 25.05 46.15
C ARG A 127 36.74 25.76 45.08
N PHE A 128 37.36 26.69 44.35
CA PHE A 128 36.72 27.36 43.22
C PHE A 128 36.33 26.37 42.12
N MET A 129 37.17 25.39 41.79
CA MET A 129 36.81 24.33 40.85
C MET A 129 35.62 23.51 41.34
N ARG A 130 35.55 23.14 42.64
CA ARG A 130 34.38 22.46 43.21
C ARG A 130 33.08 23.25 43.03
N LEU A 131 33.13 24.58 43.18
CA LEU A 131 31.96 25.44 42.92
C LEU A 131 31.55 25.42 41.44
N MET A 132 32.51 25.49 40.52
CA MET A 132 32.23 25.44 39.09
C MET A 132 31.67 24.08 38.64
N ILE A 133 32.15 22.98 39.23
CA ILE A 133 31.58 21.63 39.03
C ILE A 133 30.11 21.59 39.42
N ASN A 134 29.79 22.07 40.62
CA ASN A 134 28.41 22.07 41.10
C ASN A 134 27.50 22.91 40.20
N ASN A 135 28.00 24.02 39.66
CA ASN A 135 27.28 24.80 38.67
C ASN A 135 27.04 23.99 37.38
N VAL A 136 28.06 23.33 36.83
CA VAL A 136 27.91 22.50 35.62
C VAL A 136 26.90 21.37 35.84
N ILE A 137 27.00 20.65 36.96
CA ILE A 137 26.05 19.58 37.30
C ILE A 137 24.63 20.14 37.41
N ARG A 138 24.45 21.28 38.10
CA ARG A 138 23.13 21.90 38.26
C ARG A 138 22.52 22.32 36.92
N GLU A 139 23.29 22.93 36.03
CA GLU A 139 22.79 23.37 34.73
C GLU A 139 22.52 22.19 33.79
N LEU A 140 23.34 21.13 33.80
CA LEU A 140 23.09 19.92 33.01
C LEU A 140 21.88 19.13 33.49
N THR A 141 21.66 19.06 34.80
CA THR A 141 20.48 18.39 35.40
C THR A 141 19.20 19.20 35.28
N ALA A 142 19.29 20.49 34.97
CA ALA A 142 18.13 21.33 34.67
C ALA A 142 17.58 21.11 33.25
N LEU A 143 18.34 20.44 32.37
CA LEU A 143 17.85 20.04 31.06
C LEU A 143 16.74 18.97 31.22
N PRO A 144 15.74 18.96 30.31
CA PRO A 144 14.62 18.05 30.41
C PRO A 144 15.12 16.60 30.35
N ASP A 145 14.75 15.84 31.37
CA ASP A 145 15.06 14.42 31.48
C ASP A 145 14.08 13.63 30.64
N ILE A 146 14.51 13.31 29.42
CA ILE A 146 13.67 12.65 28.43
C ILE A 146 13.33 11.21 28.86
N ASN A 147 14.14 10.56 29.71
CA ASN A 147 13.84 9.22 30.22
C ASN A 147 12.64 9.21 31.17
N LYS A 148 12.27 10.35 31.76
CA LYS A 148 11.04 10.47 32.55
C LYS A 148 9.79 10.56 31.69
N ALA A 149 9.93 10.87 30.40
CA ALA A 149 8.84 10.69 29.45
C ALA A 149 8.68 9.19 29.23
N ASN A 150 7.60 8.61 29.75
CA ASN A 150 7.22 7.20 29.54
C ASN A 150 6.77 6.94 28.08
N VAL A 151 7.34 7.65 27.11
CA VAL A 151 6.98 7.64 25.69
C VAL A 151 8.22 7.25 24.92
N ASP A 152 8.35 5.95 24.65
CA ASP A 152 9.40 5.43 23.79
C ASP A 152 8.97 5.59 22.32
N LEU A 153 9.55 6.57 21.63
CA LEU A 153 9.27 6.82 20.22
C LEU A 153 9.64 5.63 19.34
N SER A 154 10.67 4.84 19.73
CA SER A 154 11.01 3.63 19.00
C SER A 154 9.97 2.54 19.15
N ALA A 155 9.38 2.38 20.34
CA ALA A 155 8.27 1.44 20.54
C ALA A 155 7.03 1.83 19.72
N ILE A 156 6.73 3.13 19.58
CA ILE A 156 5.66 3.62 18.70
C ILE A 156 5.99 3.33 17.24
N ALA A 157 7.23 3.56 16.81
CA ALA A 157 7.68 3.26 15.45
C ALA A 157 7.60 1.76 15.13
N ASP A 158 8.06 0.89 16.04
CA ASP A 158 7.99 -0.57 15.92
C ASP A 158 6.54 -1.06 15.81
N GLN A 159 5.66 -0.60 16.69
CA GLN A 159 4.25 -0.96 16.66
C GLN A 159 3.58 -0.50 15.35
N THR A 160 3.89 0.71 14.91
CA THR A 160 3.33 1.28 13.67
C THR A 160 3.81 0.51 12.45
N ALA A 161 5.12 0.20 12.37
CA ALA A 161 5.70 -0.59 11.29
C ALA A 161 5.14 -2.02 11.26
N PHE A 162 4.92 -2.63 12.43
CA PHE A 162 4.31 -3.95 12.53
C PHE A 162 2.87 -3.95 12.01
N ILE A 163 2.04 -2.99 12.43
CA ILE A 163 0.65 -2.86 11.95
C ILE A 163 0.64 -2.62 10.44
N GLU A 164 1.53 -1.76 9.95
CA GLU A 164 1.64 -1.42 8.53
C GLU A 164 2.02 -2.63 7.67
N TYR A 165 2.95 -3.47 8.14
CA TYR A 165 3.34 -4.69 7.44
C TYR A 165 2.11 -5.59 7.16
N TYR A 166 1.25 -5.82 8.16
CA TYR A 166 0.04 -6.61 7.96
C TYR A 166 -1.01 -5.90 7.13
N ARG A 167 -1.17 -4.58 7.28
CA ARG A 167 -2.08 -3.77 6.46
C ARG A 167 -1.70 -3.88 4.99
N TRP A 168 -0.44 -3.60 4.66
CA TRP A 168 0.11 -3.65 3.32
C TRP A 168 -0.07 -5.04 2.70
N LEU A 169 0.27 -6.10 3.45
CA LEU A 169 0.11 -7.48 3.01
C LEU A 169 -1.36 -7.86 2.78
N ALA A 170 -2.27 -7.44 3.67
CA ALA A 170 -3.69 -7.73 3.56
C ALA A 170 -4.30 -7.10 2.29
N PHE A 171 -3.99 -5.83 2.01
CA PHE A 171 -4.43 -5.17 0.77
C PHE A 171 -3.79 -5.78 -0.46
N LEU A 172 -2.49 -6.14 -0.40
CA LEU A 172 -1.82 -6.84 -1.50
C LEU A 172 -2.54 -8.15 -1.85
N LEU A 173 -2.88 -8.96 -0.85
CA LEU A 173 -3.61 -10.20 -1.04
C LEU A 173 -5.02 -9.95 -1.58
N LEU A 174 -5.75 -8.95 -1.08
CA LEU A 174 -7.07 -8.58 -1.59
C LEU A 174 -7.03 -8.18 -3.08
N LEU A 175 -6.04 -7.36 -3.47
CA LEU A 175 -5.84 -6.93 -4.85
C LEU A 175 -5.54 -8.11 -5.80
N ILE A 176 -4.69 -9.04 -5.35
CA ILE A 176 -4.37 -10.26 -6.11
C ILE A 176 -5.63 -11.14 -6.24
N MET A 177 -6.41 -11.29 -5.18
CA MET A 177 -7.66 -12.04 -5.20
C MET A 177 -8.65 -11.45 -6.21
N ASP A 178 -8.82 -10.13 -6.24
CA ASP A 178 -9.70 -9.44 -7.20
C ASP A 178 -9.23 -9.62 -8.65
N LEU A 179 -7.91 -9.56 -8.90
CA LEU A 179 -7.34 -9.82 -10.20
C LEU A 179 -7.61 -11.26 -10.67
N VAL A 180 -7.41 -12.25 -9.78
CA VAL A 180 -7.69 -13.66 -10.06
C VAL A 180 -9.18 -13.88 -10.33
N ILE A 181 -10.07 -13.25 -9.56
CA ILE A 181 -11.52 -13.30 -9.78
C ILE A 181 -11.88 -12.75 -11.16
N CYS A 182 -11.29 -11.61 -11.55
CA CYS A 182 -11.53 -11.03 -12.87
C CYS A 182 -11.12 -11.97 -14.01
N LEU A 183 -9.94 -12.59 -13.92
CA LEU A 183 -9.45 -13.57 -14.90
C LEU A 183 -10.31 -14.84 -14.93
N ALA A 184 -10.64 -15.38 -13.76
CA ALA A 184 -11.49 -16.57 -13.63
C ALA A 184 -12.87 -16.31 -14.24
N MET A 185 -13.41 -15.10 -14.11
CA MET A 185 -14.70 -14.76 -14.70
C MET A 185 -14.66 -14.71 -16.22
N CYS A 186 -13.61 -14.14 -16.82
CA CYS A 186 -13.40 -14.23 -18.27
C CYS A 186 -13.36 -15.68 -18.75
N LEU A 187 -12.66 -16.56 -18.03
CA LEU A 187 -12.60 -17.99 -18.32
C LEU A 187 -13.96 -18.68 -18.14
N GLY A 188 -14.74 -18.31 -17.12
CA GLY A 188 -16.06 -18.86 -16.86
C GLY A 188 -17.08 -18.53 -17.95
N MET A 189 -17.04 -17.30 -18.44
CA MET A 189 -17.84 -16.87 -19.58
C MET A 189 -17.45 -17.64 -20.86
N ALA A 190 -16.16 -17.91 -21.07
CA ALA A 190 -15.67 -18.63 -22.25
C ALA A 190 -15.97 -20.13 -22.23
N LYS A 191 -15.85 -20.78 -21.07
CA LYS A 191 -15.98 -22.25 -20.93
C LYS A 191 -17.41 -22.71 -20.60
N GLN A 192 -18.29 -21.82 -20.13
CA GLN A 192 -19.66 -22.14 -19.69
C GLN A 192 -19.74 -23.33 -18.70
N SER A 193 -18.72 -23.51 -17.85
CA SER A 193 -18.67 -24.62 -16.88
C SER A 193 -19.40 -24.29 -15.59
N ARG A 194 -20.35 -25.14 -15.18
CA ARG A 194 -21.16 -24.96 -13.96
C ARG A 194 -20.32 -24.96 -12.69
N TRP A 195 -19.44 -25.94 -12.53
CA TRP A 195 -18.58 -26.07 -11.35
C TRP A 195 -17.69 -24.83 -11.16
N LEU A 196 -17.17 -24.31 -12.27
CA LEU A 196 -16.31 -23.13 -12.25
C LEU A 196 -17.10 -21.85 -11.92
N LEU A 197 -18.35 -21.71 -12.39
CA LEU A 197 -19.22 -20.59 -12.00
C LEU A 197 -19.59 -20.60 -10.51
N ILE A 198 -19.85 -21.78 -9.92
CA ILE A 198 -20.11 -21.91 -8.48
C ILE A 198 -18.89 -21.44 -7.68
N MET A 199 -17.68 -21.91 -8.05
CA MET A 199 -16.45 -21.50 -7.36
C MET A 199 -16.24 -19.99 -7.45
N ILE A 200 -16.44 -19.39 -8.63
CA ILE A 200 -16.34 -17.94 -8.81
C ILE A 200 -17.35 -17.19 -7.94
N MET A 201 -18.60 -17.66 -7.83
CA MET A 201 -19.60 -17.02 -6.97
C MET A 201 -19.18 -16.96 -5.51
N VAL A 202 -18.57 -18.03 -4.99
CA VAL A 202 -18.06 -18.06 -3.61
C VAL A 202 -16.91 -17.06 -3.43
N PHE A 203 -15.95 -17.02 -4.35
CA PHE A 203 -14.84 -16.07 -4.28
C PHE A 203 -15.28 -14.61 -4.44
N VAL A 204 -16.23 -14.32 -5.34
CA VAL A 204 -16.81 -12.98 -5.51
C VAL A 204 -17.55 -12.55 -4.25
N ALA A 205 -18.34 -13.43 -3.62
CA ALA A 205 -19.03 -13.11 -2.37
C ALA A 205 -18.04 -12.86 -1.22
N LEU A 206 -16.98 -13.67 -1.11
CA LEU A 206 -15.93 -13.46 -0.11
C LEU A 206 -15.20 -12.13 -0.35
N SER A 207 -14.78 -11.85 -1.59
CA SER A 207 -14.10 -10.59 -1.91
C SER A 207 -15.02 -9.38 -1.66
N LEU A 208 -16.30 -9.48 -2.00
CA LEU A 208 -17.30 -8.45 -1.72
C LEU A 208 -17.36 -8.10 -0.22
N ILE A 209 -17.37 -9.09 0.66
CA ILE A 209 -17.36 -8.88 2.12
C ILE A 209 -16.07 -8.19 2.54
N LEU A 210 -14.93 -8.65 2.02
CA LEU A 210 -13.63 -8.07 2.34
C LEU A 210 -13.50 -6.62 1.84
N SER A 211 -13.98 -6.29 0.64
CA SER A 211 -13.95 -4.92 0.09
C SER A 211 -14.80 -3.95 0.92
N TRP A 212 -15.97 -4.36 1.38
CA TRP A 212 -16.79 -3.50 2.25
C TRP A 212 -16.20 -3.35 3.66
N ALA A 213 -15.59 -4.42 4.19
CA ALA A 213 -14.88 -4.36 5.46
C ALA A 213 -13.64 -3.45 5.37
N SER A 214 -12.84 -3.58 4.30
CA SER A 214 -11.66 -2.74 4.05
C SER A 214 -12.05 -1.29 3.83
N PHE A 215 -13.16 -1.01 3.14
CA PHE A 215 -13.70 0.35 3.01
C PHE A 215 -14.09 0.93 4.37
N GLY A 216 -14.78 0.17 5.22
CA GLY A 216 -15.19 0.63 6.55
C GLY A 216 -14.00 0.96 7.45
N VAL A 217 -12.98 0.11 7.46
CA VAL A 217 -11.73 0.34 8.21
C VAL A 217 -10.96 1.52 7.61
N GLY A 218 -10.72 1.51 6.29
CA GLY A 218 -9.98 2.54 5.57
C GLY A 218 -10.57 3.93 5.70
N ALA A 219 -11.90 4.06 5.60
CA ALA A 219 -12.59 5.35 5.78
C ALA A 219 -12.50 5.85 7.23
N ALA A 220 -12.60 4.94 8.22
CA ALA A 220 -12.47 5.30 9.62
C ALA A 220 -11.04 5.74 9.97
N THR A 221 -10.02 5.03 9.46
CA THR A 221 -8.62 5.41 9.64
C THR A 221 -8.32 6.72 8.94
N ALA A 222 -8.74 6.89 7.69
CA ALA A 222 -8.53 8.13 6.93
C ALA A 222 -9.10 9.35 7.65
N VAL A 223 -10.33 9.27 8.16
CA VAL A 223 -10.92 10.40 8.91
C VAL A 223 -10.23 10.63 10.24
N GLY A 224 -9.85 9.56 10.96
CA GLY A 224 -9.08 9.70 12.20
C GLY A 224 -7.72 10.37 11.98
N THR A 225 -7.01 9.98 10.94
CA THR A 225 -5.73 10.60 10.57
C THR A 225 -5.93 12.04 10.07
N SER A 226 -6.96 12.30 9.27
CA SER A 226 -7.25 13.66 8.81
C SER A 226 -7.60 14.61 9.95
N ASP A 227 -8.33 14.15 10.97
CA ASP A 227 -8.65 14.96 12.16
C ASP A 227 -7.38 15.36 12.93
N PHE A 228 -6.45 14.41 13.11
CA PHE A 228 -5.13 14.70 13.65
C PHE A 228 -4.38 15.77 12.83
N CYS A 229 -4.43 15.66 11.50
CA CYS A 229 -3.74 16.56 10.57
C CYS A 229 -4.31 17.99 10.52
N VAL A 230 -5.50 18.25 11.07
CA VAL A 230 -6.05 19.62 11.18
C VAL A 230 -5.27 20.46 12.19
N SER A 231 -4.80 19.85 13.29
CA SER A 231 -4.02 20.57 14.31
C SER A 231 -3.05 19.64 15.06
N PRO A 232 -2.00 19.13 14.37
CA PRO A 232 -1.07 18.19 14.97
C PRO A 232 -0.31 18.79 16.15
N ASP A 233 0.02 20.09 16.10
CA ASP A 233 0.75 20.78 17.16
C ASP A 233 0.01 20.72 18.50
N LYS A 234 -1.32 20.95 18.47
CA LYS A 234 -2.17 20.91 19.67
C LYS A 234 -2.25 19.52 20.26
N PHE A 235 -2.33 18.50 19.39
CA PHE A 235 -2.33 17.10 19.82
C PHE A 235 -1.03 16.75 20.55
N ILE A 236 0.12 17.11 19.97
CA ILE A 236 1.43 16.83 20.57
C ILE A 236 1.57 17.56 21.90
N VAL A 237 1.29 18.88 21.95
CA VAL A 237 1.40 19.66 23.20
C VAL A 237 0.52 19.09 24.30
N ASN A 238 -0.72 18.69 23.98
CA ASN A 238 -1.63 18.09 24.96
C ASN A 238 -1.12 16.74 25.46
N GLN A 239 -0.55 15.92 24.57
CA GLN A 239 0.03 14.63 24.93
C GLN A 239 1.31 14.79 25.75
N THR A 240 2.09 15.84 25.51
CA THR A 240 3.38 16.08 26.18
C THR A 240 3.31 16.98 27.42
N ASN A 241 2.13 17.50 27.76
CA ASN A 241 1.94 18.52 28.82
C ASN A 241 2.42 18.07 30.22
N ASN A 242 2.47 16.76 30.48
CA ASN A 242 2.89 16.23 31.78
C ASN A 242 4.42 16.21 31.98
N PHE A 243 5.22 16.39 30.92
CA PHE A 243 6.68 16.23 30.99
C PHE A 243 7.49 17.30 30.25
N ILE A 244 6.96 17.92 29.21
CA ILE A 244 7.60 19.04 28.50
C ILE A 244 6.82 20.33 28.79
N SER A 245 7.53 21.39 29.20
CA SER A 245 6.94 22.72 29.34
C SER A 245 6.44 23.23 27.99
N ALA A 246 5.31 23.95 27.98
CA ALA A 246 4.71 24.50 26.77
C ALA A 246 5.70 25.33 25.93
N ASP A 247 6.62 26.06 26.58
CA ASP A 247 7.64 26.87 25.90
C ASP A 247 8.66 26.01 25.13
N VAL A 248 9.04 24.86 25.68
CA VAL A 248 9.97 23.92 25.04
C VAL A 248 9.30 23.20 23.87
N ALA A 249 8.04 22.80 24.03
CA ALA A 249 7.26 22.22 22.93
C ALA A 249 7.10 23.23 21.79
N HIS A 250 6.77 24.49 22.10
CA HIS A 250 6.67 25.56 21.11
C HIS A 250 8.00 25.81 20.38
N TYR A 251 9.13 25.69 21.08
CA TYR A 251 10.46 25.82 20.47
C TYR A 251 10.72 24.80 19.37
N TYR A 252 10.44 23.52 19.62
CA TYR A 252 10.65 22.44 18.64
C TYR A 252 9.57 22.37 17.55
N LEU A 253 8.30 22.70 17.87
CA LEU A 253 7.20 22.60 16.91
C LEU A 253 7.22 23.72 15.86
N PHE A 254 7.60 24.95 16.23
CA PHE A 254 7.59 26.08 15.30
C PHE A 254 8.97 26.48 14.76
N CYS A 255 10.04 26.24 15.54
CA CYS A 255 11.43 26.55 15.19
C CYS A 255 11.63 27.90 14.45
N SER A 256 10.97 28.95 14.95
CA SER A 256 11.00 30.29 14.33
C SER A 256 12.36 30.96 14.56
N PRO A 257 12.92 31.72 13.59
CA PRO A 257 14.22 32.37 13.73
C PRO A 257 14.30 33.40 14.86
N ASN A 258 13.16 33.94 15.30
CA ASN A 258 13.10 34.93 16.37
C ASN A 258 12.89 34.31 17.77
N LEU A 259 12.79 32.98 17.84
CA LEU A 259 12.50 32.29 19.09
C LEU A 259 13.82 31.94 19.81
N PRO A 260 14.04 32.43 21.03
CA PRO A 260 15.27 32.12 21.76
C PRO A 260 15.29 30.65 22.16
N ASN A 261 16.46 30.01 22.06
CA ASN A 261 16.64 28.65 22.55
C ASN A 261 16.49 28.64 24.09
N PRO A 262 15.53 27.89 24.66
CA PRO A 262 15.27 27.85 26.10
C PRO A 262 16.47 27.31 26.89
N PHE A 263 17.35 26.53 26.26
CA PHE A 263 18.53 25.94 26.88
C PHE A 263 19.80 26.78 26.71
N GLN A 264 19.74 27.88 25.94
CA GLN A 264 20.91 28.68 25.62
C GLN A 264 21.64 29.19 26.87
N GLN A 265 20.88 29.64 27.88
CA GLN A 265 21.45 30.18 29.11
C GLN A 265 22.23 29.10 29.88
N SER A 266 21.62 27.93 30.13
CA SER A 266 22.26 26.82 30.84
C SER A 266 23.49 26.29 30.10
N ILE A 267 23.41 26.14 28.78
CA ILE A 267 24.56 25.75 27.95
C ILE A 267 25.69 26.78 28.02
N THR A 268 25.37 28.07 27.94
CA THR A 268 26.37 29.15 28.02
C THR A 268 27.05 29.17 29.39
N ILE A 269 26.31 28.92 30.47
CA ILE A 269 26.87 28.82 31.84
C ILE A 269 27.77 27.60 31.95
N CYS A 270 27.37 26.44 31.41
CA CYS A 270 28.21 25.24 31.36
C CYS A 270 29.53 25.50 30.62
N GLN A 271 29.46 26.04 29.40
CA GLN A 271 30.64 26.35 28.58
C GLN A 271 31.59 27.31 29.31
N ARG A 272 31.07 28.43 29.85
CA ARG A 272 31.89 29.39 30.59
C ARG A 272 32.54 28.77 31.83
N SER A 273 31.82 27.92 32.55
CA SER A 273 32.33 27.23 33.74
C SER A 273 33.45 26.26 33.38
N LEU A 274 33.30 25.50 32.29
CA LEU A 274 34.32 24.58 31.77
C LEU A 274 35.59 25.33 31.32
N THR A 275 35.46 26.38 30.51
CA THR A 275 36.61 27.19 30.07
C THR A 275 37.33 27.82 31.27
N THR A 276 36.58 28.30 32.27
CA THR A 276 37.19 28.87 33.49
C THR A 276 37.97 27.80 34.26
N MET A 277 37.43 26.59 34.41
CA MET A 277 38.12 25.47 35.05
C MET A 277 39.39 25.06 34.28
N GLN A 278 39.35 25.04 32.95
CA GLN A 278 40.52 24.77 32.12
C GLN A 278 41.64 25.79 32.35
N ILE A 279 41.31 27.09 32.40
CA ILE A 279 42.30 28.15 32.69
C ILE A 279 42.91 27.94 34.08
N GLN A 280 42.10 27.61 35.10
CA GLN A 280 42.59 27.36 36.45
C GLN A 280 43.52 26.15 36.53
N ILE A 281 43.18 25.06 35.83
CA ILE A 281 44.03 23.86 35.77
C ILE A 281 45.33 24.13 35.03
N GLN A 282 45.29 24.87 33.92
CA GLN A 282 46.50 25.23 33.19
C GLN A 282 47.45 26.08 34.06
N GLY A 283 46.90 27.01 34.85
CA GLY A 283 47.66 27.77 35.84
C GLY A 283 48.26 26.87 36.93
N LEU A 284 47.48 25.95 37.50
CA LEU A 284 47.98 24.99 38.49
C LEU A 284 49.09 24.11 37.91
N LEU A 285 48.93 23.62 36.67
CA LEU A 285 49.95 22.80 36.01
C LEU A 285 51.26 23.57 35.84
N GLN A 286 51.20 24.84 35.44
CA GLN A 286 52.39 25.68 35.23
C GLN A 286 53.10 26.04 36.55
N PHE A 287 52.35 26.35 37.61
CA PHE A 287 52.91 26.93 38.83
C PHE A 287 53.08 25.96 40.00
N SER A 288 52.35 24.83 40.04
CA SER A 288 52.41 23.88 41.16
C SER A 288 53.29 22.67 40.90
N VAL A 289 53.37 22.18 39.65
CA VAL A 289 54.13 20.97 39.28
C VAL A 289 55.63 21.03 39.63
N PRO A 290 56.33 22.17 39.48
CA PRO A 290 57.74 22.26 39.90
C PRO A 290 57.97 22.01 41.40
N PHE A 291 56.96 22.26 42.23
CA PHE A 291 57.02 22.08 43.69
C PHE A 291 56.35 20.78 44.16
N PHE A 292 55.34 20.32 43.41
CA PHE A 292 54.54 19.12 43.70
C PHE A 292 54.45 18.23 42.45
N PRO A 293 55.52 17.49 42.11
CA PRO A 293 55.54 16.69 40.87
C PRO A 293 54.50 15.57 40.89
N THR A 294 54.07 15.11 42.06
CA THR A 294 53.01 14.10 42.20
C THR A 294 51.63 14.61 41.79
N ALA A 295 51.39 15.93 41.78
CA ALA A 295 50.12 16.53 41.38
C ALA A 295 49.89 16.51 39.86
N GLU A 296 50.95 16.39 39.05
CA GLU A 296 50.88 16.46 37.59
C GLU A 296 49.89 15.44 37.01
N ARG A 297 49.92 14.20 37.51
CA ARG A 297 49.03 13.12 37.06
C ARG A 297 47.56 13.48 37.25
N ASP A 298 47.20 14.05 38.40
CA ASP A 298 45.82 14.39 38.73
C ASP A 298 45.35 15.65 37.99
N LEU A 299 46.23 16.64 37.81
CA LEU A 299 45.93 17.83 37.01
C LEU A 299 45.70 17.49 35.53
N LEU A 300 46.52 16.61 34.95
CA LEU A 300 46.32 16.10 33.59
C LEU A 300 45.05 15.23 33.49
N GLY A 301 44.74 14.45 34.53
CA GLY A 301 43.49 13.71 34.66
C GLY A 301 42.26 14.63 34.59
N ILE A 302 42.28 15.72 35.36
CA ILE A 302 41.23 16.74 35.32
C ILE A 302 41.14 17.39 33.93
N GLN A 303 42.26 17.75 33.32
CA GLN A 303 42.27 18.35 31.99
C GLN A 303 41.62 17.42 30.95
N LYS A 304 41.89 16.11 31.02
CA LYS A 304 41.26 15.11 30.15
C LYS A 304 39.74 15.06 30.35
N VAL A 305 39.26 15.01 31.60
CA VAL A 305 37.83 15.01 31.91
C VAL A 305 37.15 16.28 31.42
N LEU A 306 37.77 17.45 31.63
CA LEU A 306 37.26 18.73 31.16
C LEU A 306 37.17 18.79 29.63
N ASN A 307 38.19 18.31 28.91
CA ASN A 307 38.19 18.25 27.43
C ASN A 307 37.07 17.32 26.90
N THR A 308 36.91 16.13 27.50
CA THR A 308 35.81 15.23 27.14
C THR A 308 34.45 15.87 27.43
N THR A 309 34.29 16.54 28.57
CA THR A 309 33.04 17.21 28.94
C THR A 309 32.74 18.41 28.04
N GLU A 310 33.75 19.19 27.66
CA GLU A 310 33.61 20.30 26.71
C GLU A 310 33.12 19.81 25.34
N PHE A 311 33.73 18.74 24.81
CA PHE A 311 33.28 18.11 23.58
C PHE A 311 31.81 17.64 23.68
N SER A 312 31.45 16.96 24.78
CA SER A 312 30.08 16.53 25.01
C SER A 312 29.09 17.69 25.09
N VAL A 313 29.45 18.81 25.73
CA VAL A 313 28.59 20.01 25.79
C VAL A 313 28.44 20.65 24.42
N HIS A 314 29.47 20.68 23.58
CA HIS A 314 29.35 21.16 22.20
C HIS A 314 28.42 20.29 21.35
N GLN A 315 28.53 18.97 21.47
CA GLN A 315 27.63 18.04 20.78
C GLN A 315 26.19 18.19 21.29
N LEU A 316 26.02 18.36 22.60
CA LEU A 316 24.73 18.61 23.23
C LEU A 316 24.08 19.90 22.70
N THR A 317 24.84 20.98 22.51
CA THR A 317 24.32 22.22 21.89
C THR A 317 23.75 21.97 20.49
N ALA A 318 24.39 21.12 19.69
CA ALA A 318 23.91 20.79 18.35
C ALA A 318 22.63 19.95 18.38
N LEU A 319 22.52 18.98 19.30
CA LEU A 319 21.31 18.16 19.44
C LEU A 319 20.12 18.93 20.04
N LEU A 320 20.39 19.95 20.86
CA LEU A 320 19.36 20.81 21.43
C LEU A 320 18.83 21.86 20.44
N ASP A 321 19.47 22.06 19.28
CA ASP A 321 18.96 22.96 18.23
C ASP A 321 17.61 22.44 17.71
N CYS A 322 16.61 23.32 17.62
CA CYS A 322 15.27 22.95 17.16
C CYS A 322 15.27 22.35 15.76
N ARG A 323 16.21 22.76 14.89
CA ARG A 323 16.18 22.42 13.46
C ARG A 323 16.16 20.92 13.17
N GLY A 324 16.91 20.12 13.93
CA GLY A 324 16.98 18.67 13.72
C GLY A 324 15.63 18.01 14.01
N LEU A 325 15.14 18.19 15.24
CA LEU A 325 13.89 17.58 15.70
C LEU A 325 12.66 18.17 14.99
N HIS A 326 12.69 19.46 14.63
CA HIS A 326 11.65 20.10 13.83
C HIS A 326 11.59 19.52 12.41
N LYS A 327 12.74 19.21 11.80
CA LYS A 327 12.77 18.51 10.51
C LYS A 327 12.16 17.11 10.63
N ASP A 328 12.56 16.33 11.63
CA ASP A 328 11.98 14.99 11.85
C ASP A 328 10.46 15.08 12.08
N TYR A 329 9.99 16.09 12.82
CA TYR A 329 8.57 16.37 13.02
C TYR A 329 7.84 16.68 11.70
N LEU A 330 8.37 17.58 10.87
CA LEU A 330 7.77 17.91 9.59
C LEU A 330 7.78 16.73 8.63
N ASP A 331 8.88 15.97 8.57
CA ASP A 331 8.96 14.78 7.72
C ASP A 331 7.93 13.73 8.16
N ALA A 332 7.73 13.53 9.47
CA ALA A 332 6.70 12.66 10.01
C ALA A 332 5.28 13.14 9.64
N LEU A 333 5.01 14.44 9.72
CA LEU A 333 3.73 15.02 9.32
C LEU A 333 3.48 14.89 7.83
N MET A 334 4.50 15.12 6.99
CA MET A 334 4.38 14.93 5.55
C MET A 334 4.00 13.49 5.22
N GLY A 335 4.69 12.52 5.83
CA GLY A 335 4.40 11.10 5.63
C GLY A 335 2.99 10.69 6.08
N VAL A 336 2.49 11.20 7.21
CA VAL A 336 1.14 10.84 7.69
C VAL A 336 0.04 11.60 6.98
N CYS A 337 0.15 12.93 6.93
CA CYS A 337 -0.95 13.83 6.58
C CYS A 337 -1.10 14.05 5.08
N TYR A 338 -0.04 13.82 4.31
CA TYR A 338 -0.07 13.91 2.85
C TYR A 338 -0.05 12.51 2.27
N ASP A 339 1.13 11.86 2.21
CA ASP A 339 1.30 10.59 1.50
C ASP A 339 0.44 9.46 2.11
N GLY A 340 0.39 9.38 3.45
CA GLY A 340 -0.41 8.41 4.19
C GLY A 340 -1.91 8.56 3.95
N VAL A 341 -2.45 9.76 4.18
CA VAL A 341 -3.89 10.06 3.96
C VAL A 341 -4.26 9.93 2.48
N GLU A 342 -3.42 10.41 1.56
CA GLU A 342 -3.62 10.28 0.12
C GLU A 342 -3.73 8.80 -0.29
N GLY A 343 -2.79 7.96 0.14
CA GLY A 343 -2.84 6.52 -0.10
C GLY A 343 -4.09 5.86 0.51
N LEU A 344 -4.49 6.25 1.72
CA LEU A 344 -5.71 5.73 2.37
C LEU A 344 -6.98 6.11 1.60
N LEU A 345 -7.02 7.29 0.99
CA LEU A 345 -8.13 7.71 0.13
C LEU A 345 -8.20 6.87 -1.14
N TYR A 346 -7.06 6.58 -1.80
CA TYR A 346 -7.03 5.68 -2.95
C TYR A 346 -7.43 4.24 -2.60
N LEU A 347 -7.00 3.73 -1.44
CA LEU A 347 -7.41 2.41 -0.95
C LEU A 347 -8.91 2.35 -0.63
N SER A 348 -9.47 3.43 -0.08
CA SER A 348 -10.90 3.56 0.16
C SER A 348 -11.67 3.61 -1.17
N LEU A 349 -11.17 4.35 -2.16
CA LEU A 349 -11.75 4.40 -3.51
C LEU A 349 -11.71 3.02 -4.18
N PHE A 350 -10.59 2.32 -4.14
CA PHE A 350 -10.46 0.94 -4.62
C PHE A 350 -11.52 0.04 -3.96
N SER A 351 -11.60 0.05 -2.63
CA SER A 351 -12.52 -0.82 -1.87
C SER A 351 -13.98 -0.54 -2.22
N LEU A 352 -14.34 0.73 -2.42
CA LEU A 352 -15.68 1.14 -2.83
C LEU A 352 -15.99 0.70 -4.27
N LEU A 353 -15.08 0.94 -5.22
CA LEU A 353 -15.25 0.55 -6.62
C LEU A 353 -15.32 -0.98 -6.76
N ALA A 354 -14.45 -1.71 -6.06
CA ALA A 354 -14.46 -3.16 -6.00
C ALA A 354 -15.77 -3.68 -5.40
N GLY A 355 -16.22 -3.16 -4.25
CA GLY A 355 -17.49 -3.56 -3.63
C GLY A 355 -18.70 -3.35 -4.55
N CYS A 356 -18.79 -2.20 -5.22
CA CYS A 356 -19.86 -1.91 -6.19
C CYS A 356 -19.78 -2.82 -7.43
N ALA A 357 -18.59 -3.01 -7.98
CA ALA A 357 -18.38 -3.82 -9.17
C ALA A 357 -18.62 -5.31 -8.89
N LEU A 358 -18.11 -5.85 -7.79
CA LEU A 358 -18.35 -7.24 -7.36
C LEU A 358 -19.83 -7.49 -7.08
N SER A 359 -20.57 -6.50 -6.54
CA SER A 359 -22.03 -6.59 -6.38
C SER A 359 -22.73 -6.75 -7.74
N ALA A 360 -22.37 -5.92 -8.73
CA ALA A 360 -22.93 -6.01 -10.09
C ALA A 360 -22.56 -7.33 -10.80
N MET A 361 -21.31 -7.80 -10.62
CA MET A 361 -20.85 -9.08 -11.13
C MET A 361 -21.64 -10.24 -10.56
N LEU A 362 -21.88 -10.25 -9.24
CA LEU A 362 -22.63 -11.32 -8.58
C LEU A 362 -24.07 -11.41 -9.14
N CYS A 363 -24.71 -10.28 -9.44
CA CYS A 363 -26.01 -10.23 -10.12
C CYS A 363 -25.94 -10.80 -11.56
N ALA A 364 -24.90 -10.43 -12.33
CA ALA A 364 -24.71 -10.92 -13.69
C ALA A 364 -24.44 -12.43 -13.74
N VAL A 365 -23.57 -12.94 -12.87
CA VAL A 365 -23.26 -14.37 -12.79
C VAL A 365 -24.49 -15.16 -12.34
N PHE A 366 -25.29 -14.63 -11.40
CA PHE A 366 -26.55 -15.27 -11.00
C PHE A 366 -27.56 -15.34 -12.16
N LYS A 367 -27.73 -14.28 -12.95
CA LYS A 367 -28.55 -14.32 -14.19
C LYS A 367 -28.07 -15.41 -15.14
N VAL A 368 -26.76 -15.46 -15.41
CA VAL A 368 -26.17 -16.46 -16.31
C VAL A 368 -26.39 -17.87 -15.78
N TRP A 369 -26.24 -18.08 -14.47
CA TRP A 369 -26.52 -19.37 -13.81
C TRP A 369 -27.97 -19.80 -13.99
N THR A 370 -28.93 -18.90 -13.75
CA THR A 370 -30.36 -19.22 -13.92
C THR A 370 -30.74 -19.55 -15.37
N LEU A 371 -30.15 -18.85 -16.34
CA LEU A 371 -30.33 -19.12 -17.77
C LEU A 371 -29.73 -20.48 -18.19
N MET A 372 -28.56 -20.84 -17.65
CA MET A 372 -27.98 -22.16 -17.90
C MET A 372 -28.77 -23.29 -17.23
N ALA A 373 -29.39 -23.02 -16.07
CA ALA A 373 -30.21 -24.00 -15.37
C ALA A 373 -31.57 -24.22 -16.07
N SER A 374 -32.18 -23.18 -16.65
CA SER A 374 -33.43 -23.34 -17.42
C SER A 374 -33.20 -24.10 -18.72
N ARG A 375 -32.09 -23.82 -19.43
CA ARG A 375 -31.77 -24.49 -20.70
C ARG A 375 -31.61 -26.01 -20.56
N ASP A 376 -31.07 -26.48 -19.44
CA ASP A 376 -30.93 -27.92 -19.21
C ASP A 376 -32.24 -28.57 -18.77
N LYS A 377 -33.09 -27.87 -18.00
CA LYS A 377 -34.41 -28.40 -17.62
C LYS A 377 -35.31 -28.60 -18.86
N GLU A 378 -35.29 -27.65 -19.79
CA GLU A 378 -35.98 -27.77 -21.08
C GLU A 378 -35.42 -28.89 -21.96
N TYR A 379 -34.17 -29.35 -21.72
CA TYR A 379 -33.57 -30.47 -22.44
C TYR A 379 -33.87 -31.82 -21.78
N ASP A 380 -34.05 -31.85 -20.45
CA ASP A 380 -34.37 -33.04 -19.65
C ASP A 380 -35.88 -33.39 -19.69
N ASP A 381 -36.74 -32.40 -19.96
CA ASP A 381 -38.20 -32.57 -20.09
C ASP A 381 -38.65 -32.98 -21.52
N ILE A 382 -37.73 -33.26 -22.46
CA ILE A 382 -38.07 -33.79 -23.79
C ILE A 382 -38.12 -35.32 -23.72
N ASP A 383 -39.33 -35.89 -23.64
CA ASP A 383 -39.53 -37.34 -23.79
C ASP A 383 -39.07 -37.78 -25.20
N GLU A 384 -38.01 -38.58 -25.26
CA GLU A 384 -37.47 -39.14 -26.52
C GLU A 384 -38.48 -40.08 -27.23
N GLU A 385 -39.48 -40.58 -26.51
CA GLU A 385 -40.61 -41.37 -27.05
C GLU A 385 -41.80 -40.53 -27.58
N ASP A 386 -41.79 -39.19 -27.51
CA ASP A 386 -42.89 -38.36 -28.02
C ASP A 386 -42.92 -38.34 -29.58
N PRO A 387 -43.99 -38.85 -30.24
CA PRO A 387 -44.14 -38.83 -31.69
C PRO A 387 -44.15 -37.43 -32.31
N PHE A 388 -44.36 -36.38 -31.53
CA PHE A 388 -44.36 -34.99 -31.98
C PHE A 388 -43.04 -34.25 -31.74
N ASN A 389 -42.01 -34.93 -31.20
CA ASN A 389 -40.68 -34.38 -31.00
C ASN A 389 -40.08 -33.87 -32.34
N PRO A 390 -39.69 -32.58 -32.44
CA PRO A 390 -39.10 -32.01 -33.66
C PRO A 390 -37.77 -32.66 -34.07
N GLN A 391 -37.06 -33.34 -33.16
CA GLN A 391 -35.84 -34.09 -33.48
C GLN A 391 -36.13 -35.47 -34.09
N ALA A 392 -37.16 -36.18 -33.64
CA ALA A 392 -37.58 -37.46 -34.21
C ALA A 392 -37.94 -37.35 -35.70
N ARG A 393 -38.51 -36.20 -36.10
CA ARG A 393 -38.86 -35.92 -37.50
C ARG A 393 -37.63 -35.76 -38.44
N ARG A 394 -36.43 -35.54 -37.91
CA ARG A 394 -35.18 -35.47 -38.71
C ARG A 394 -34.56 -36.83 -39.01
N MET A 395 -34.83 -37.87 -38.21
CA MET A 395 -34.22 -39.19 -38.42
C MET A 395 -34.97 -40.09 -39.41
N SER A 396 -36.22 -39.77 -39.76
CA SER A 396 -37.05 -40.63 -40.62
C SER A 396 -37.05 -40.30 -42.12
N TYR A 397 -36.22 -39.36 -42.61
CA TYR A 397 -36.14 -39.12 -44.06
C TYR A 397 -34.69 -38.92 -44.51
N ASN A 398 -34.03 -40.04 -44.76
CA ASN A 398 -32.72 -40.06 -45.41
C ASN A 398 -32.77 -40.88 -46.72
N PRO A 399 -33.24 -40.30 -47.84
CA PRO A 399 -32.90 -40.81 -49.15
C PRO A 399 -31.65 -40.07 -49.64
N ARG A 400 -30.48 -40.70 -49.51
CA ARG A 400 -29.21 -40.34 -50.18
C ARG A 400 -28.70 -38.91 -49.92
N GLY A 401 -27.64 -38.84 -49.11
CA GLY A 401 -26.91 -37.61 -48.84
C GLY A 401 -26.28 -36.94 -50.06
N SER A 402 -26.17 -35.61 -49.96
CA SER A 402 -25.16 -34.82 -50.67
C SER A 402 -24.48 -33.88 -49.68
N ASN A 403 -23.17 -34.04 -49.60
CA ASN A 403 -22.20 -33.31 -48.80
C ASN A 403 -22.34 -31.78 -48.83
N ILE A 404 -22.19 -31.14 -47.67
CA ILE A 404 -21.41 -29.89 -47.54
C ILE A 404 -20.57 -30.00 -46.27
N HIS A 405 -19.25 -30.09 -46.45
CA HIS A 405 -18.23 -30.00 -45.40
C HIS A 405 -18.14 -28.57 -44.84
N SER A 406 -17.92 -28.45 -43.53
CA SER A 406 -17.17 -27.32 -42.96
C SER A 406 -16.13 -27.85 -41.98
N PHE A 407 -14.89 -27.46 -42.24
CA PHE A 407 -13.65 -27.94 -41.66
C PHE A 407 -13.44 -27.40 -40.23
N CYS A 408 -13.14 -28.29 -39.29
CA CYS A 408 -11.95 -28.27 -38.42
C CYS A 408 -12.19 -29.05 -37.12
N SER A 409 -11.69 -30.28 -37.06
CA SER A 409 -11.12 -30.85 -35.84
C SER A 409 -10.14 -31.96 -36.22
N TYR A 410 -8.85 -31.66 -36.08
CA TYR A 410 -7.80 -32.68 -36.02
C TYR A 410 -7.81 -33.26 -34.61
N THR A 411 -8.24 -34.52 -34.49
CA THR A 411 -8.01 -35.37 -33.33
C THR A 411 -6.79 -36.24 -33.58
N SER A 412 -5.84 -36.17 -32.66
CA SER A 412 -4.88 -37.23 -32.42
C SER A 412 -5.54 -38.29 -31.53
N SER A 413 -5.73 -39.51 -32.03
CA SER A 413 -5.56 -40.69 -31.17
C SER A 413 -5.24 -41.91 -32.03
N LEU A 414 -4.09 -42.49 -31.72
CA LEU A 414 -3.55 -43.72 -32.26
C LEU A 414 -4.30 -44.88 -31.62
N GLY A 415 -4.85 -45.79 -32.41
CA GLY A 415 -5.57 -46.97 -31.91
C GLY A 415 -5.70 -48.05 -32.98
N SER A 416 -4.71 -48.94 -33.01
CA SER A 416 -4.61 -50.13 -33.86
C SER A 416 -5.77 -51.11 -33.64
N GLN A 417 -6.27 -51.73 -34.72
CA GLN A 417 -6.61 -53.16 -34.94
C GLN A 417 -7.29 -53.27 -36.33
N ALA A 418 -6.61 -53.76 -37.37
CA ALA A 418 -6.45 -55.17 -37.76
C ALA A 418 -7.71 -55.82 -38.39
N THR A 419 -7.68 -55.89 -39.74
CA THR A 419 -8.07 -57.01 -40.62
C THR A 419 -9.49 -57.61 -40.59
N LEU A 420 -10.20 -57.52 -41.72
CA LEU A 420 -10.51 -58.65 -42.64
C LEU A 420 -11.41 -58.20 -43.81
N HIS A 421 -10.95 -58.48 -45.04
CA HIS A 421 -11.74 -58.54 -46.29
C HIS A 421 -12.10 -60.03 -46.52
N PRO A 422 -13.10 -60.47 -47.35
CA PRO A 422 -13.33 -60.09 -48.77
C PRO A 422 -14.82 -60.23 -49.24
N PRO A 423 -15.19 -60.42 -50.53
CA PRO A 423 -14.72 -59.89 -51.82
C PRO A 423 -15.84 -59.14 -52.63
N PRO A 424 -15.52 -58.55 -53.81
CA PRO A 424 -16.46 -57.86 -54.70
C PRO A 424 -16.82 -58.66 -55.98
N GLN A 425 -17.93 -58.30 -56.63
CA GLN A 425 -18.23 -58.60 -58.05
C GLN A 425 -18.77 -57.30 -58.69
N ALA A 426 -18.02 -56.67 -59.59
CA ALA A 426 -18.04 -56.87 -61.06
C ALA A 426 -19.36 -56.39 -61.69
N ALA A 427 -19.42 -55.61 -62.77
CA ALA A 427 -18.46 -54.97 -63.65
C ALA A 427 -19.23 -53.99 -64.55
N SER A 428 -18.50 -53.13 -65.28
CA SER A 428 -18.82 -52.66 -66.66
C SER A 428 -20.01 -51.67 -66.78
N ASN A 429 -20.04 -50.65 -67.64
CA ASN A 429 -19.22 -50.27 -68.77
C ASN A 429 -19.72 -48.91 -69.32
N VAL A 430 -18.84 -48.21 -70.04
CA VAL A 430 -19.12 -47.42 -71.27
C VAL A 430 -19.59 -45.94 -71.14
N THR A 431 -18.70 -45.07 -71.63
CA THR A 431 -18.80 -43.67 -72.15
C THR A 431 -19.74 -43.54 -73.38
N PRO A 432 -19.92 -42.38 -74.08
CA PRO A 432 -19.52 -40.97 -73.86
C PRO A 432 -20.66 -39.93 -74.06
N ALA A 433 -20.30 -38.63 -74.03
CA ALA A 433 -21.09 -37.41 -74.33
C ALA A 433 -21.65 -37.35 -75.79
N PRO A 434 -22.55 -36.42 -76.22
CA PRO A 434 -22.26 -34.96 -76.31
C PRO A 434 -23.47 -33.96 -76.24
N GLU A 435 -23.15 -32.67 -76.41
CA GLU A 435 -23.89 -31.63 -77.18
C GLU A 435 -25.15 -30.86 -76.67
N TYR A 436 -24.91 -29.56 -76.42
CA TYR A 436 -25.54 -28.33 -77.01
C TYR A 436 -27.03 -27.91 -76.82
N MET A 437 -27.20 -26.56 -76.86
CA MET A 437 -28.40 -25.69 -76.99
C MET A 437 -29.30 -25.49 -75.74
N ASN A 438 -29.35 -24.32 -75.09
CA ASN A 438 -29.89 -22.99 -75.46
C ASN A 438 -31.43 -22.91 -75.51
N GLN A 439 -32.05 -22.15 -74.60
CA GLN A 439 -33.18 -21.26 -74.95
C GLN A 439 -33.47 -20.18 -73.88
N ASN A 440 -33.81 -19.01 -74.41
CA ASN A 440 -34.05 -17.71 -73.78
C ASN A 440 -35.45 -17.54 -73.15
N MET A 441 -35.66 -16.33 -72.58
CA MET A 441 -36.90 -15.54 -72.46
C MET A 441 -37.76 -15.75 -71.19
N LEU A 442 -38.36 -14.73 -70.55
CA LEU A 442 -38.27 -13.26 -70.53
C LEU A 442 -39.27 -12.78 -69.44
N PHE A 443 -39.24 -11.47 -69.12
CA PHE A 443 -40.15 -10.67 -68.26
C PHE A 443 -39.89 -10.73 -66.74
N GLY A 444 -39.63 -9.63 -66.02
CA GLY A 444 -39.62 -8.21 -66.38
C GLY A 444 -40.06 -7.39 -65.15
N GLY A 445 -39.30 -6.36 -64.78
CA GLY A 445 -39.76 -5.34 -63.81
C GLY A 445 -38.67 -4.75 -62.91
N SER A 446 -37.91 -3.78 -63.42
CA SER A 446 -37.13 -2.80 -62.66
C SER A 446 -37.74 -1.41 -62.86
N PRO A 447 -37.57 -0.45 -61.92
CA PRO A 447 -36.53 0.58 -62.12
C PRO A 447 -35.74 0.85 -60.80
N ARG A 448 -34.40 0.88 -60.82
CA ARG A 448 -33.50 2.03 -61.11
C ARG A 448 -33.67 3.18 -60.09
N TYR A 449 -32.65 3.65 -59.40
CA TYR A 449 -31.41 4.33 -59.84
C TYR A 449 -30.56 4.54 -58.55
N GLU A 450 -29.23 4.68 -58.49
CA GLU A 450 -28.23 5.12 -59.46
C GLU A 450 -26.81 4.76 -58.92
N ASN A 451 -26.01 4.16 -59.81
CA ASN A 451 -24.60 4.45 -60.13
C ASN A 451 -23.54 4.62 -59.00
N VAL A 452 -22.55 3.74 -58.81
CA VAL A 452 -21.41 3.27 -59.67
C VAL A 452 -20.07 3.88 -59.18
N PRO A 453 -18.96 3.13 -59.29
CA PRO A 453 -17.82 3.12 -58.36
C PRO A 453 -16.55 3.74 -58.98
N LEU A 454 -15.38 3.56 -58.36
CA LEU A 454 -14.14 3.04 -58.99
C LEU A 454 -12.89 3.19 -58.09
N ILE A 455 -12.23 2.06 -57.87
CA ILE A 455 -10.79 1.78 -58.06
C ILE A 455 -9.71 2.59 -57.30
N GLY A 456 -8.79 1.82 -56.70
CA GLY A 456 -7.46 2.28 -56.26
C GLY A 456 -6.64 1.14 -55.64
N ARG A 457 -6.01 0.32 -56.49
CA ARG A 457 -5.04 -0.73 -56.13
C ARG A 457 -3.78 -0.15 -55.47
N GLY A 458 -3.16 -0.92 -54.56
CA GLY A 458 -1.69 -1.02 -54.51
C GLY A 458 -0.99 -1.02 -53.14
N SER A 459 -0.97 -2.21 -52.49
CA SER A 459 0.21 -2.91 -51.92
C SER A 459 1.10 -2.31 -50.80
N PRO A 460 1.78 -3.16 -49.97
CA PRO A 460 2.13 -2.89 -48.56
C PRO A 460 3.67 -2.87 -48.27
N PRO A 461 4.15 -3.18 -47.03
CA PRO A 461 4.62 -2.30 -45.95
C PRO A 461 6.17 -2.26 -45.80
N PRO A 462 6.78 -1.64 -44.75
CA PRO A 462 7.15 -2.42 -43.56
C PRO A 462 7.29 -1.68 -42.19
N SER A 463 7.43 -2.53 -41.16
CA SER A 463 7.89 -2.39 -39.77
C SER A 463 8.64 -1.14 -39.27
N VAL A 464 8.31 -0.69 -38.07
CA VAL A 464 9.07 0.29 -37.27
C VAL A 464 9.67 -0.33 -36.00
N ARG A 465 10.94 -0.03 -35.79
CA ARG A 465 11.85 -0.42 -34.69
C ARG A 465 12.14 0.85 -33.86
N TRP A 466 12.06 0.75 -32.53
CA TRP A 466 12.41 1.82 -31.58
C TRP A 466 13.93 1.96 -31.38
N PRO A 467 14.43 3.18 -31.12
CA PRO A 467 15.69 3.36 -30.40
C PRO A 467 15.59 4.26 -29.14
N TYR A 468 16.55 4.04 -28.23
CA TYR A 468 16.78 4.68 -26.93
C TYR A 468 17.49 6.05 -27.01
N GLY A 469 17.08 7.01 -26.13
CA GLY A 469 17.84 8.07 -25.38
C GLY A 469 18.81 9.06 -26.07
N PRO A 470 19.33 10.12 -25.40
CA PRO A 470 19.16 10.55 -23.98
C PRO A 470 18.79 12.05 -23.76
N LEU A 471 18.46 12.38 -22.50
CA LEU A 471 18.24 13.73 -21.95
C LEU A 471 19.56 14.49 -21.69
N VAL A 472 19.56 15.80 -21.97
CA VAL A 472 20.64 16.77 -21.66
C VAL A 472 20.09 17.87 -20.75
N SER A 473 20.89 18.22 -19.73
CA SER A 473 20.72 19.31 -18.76
C SER A 473 20.50 20.70 -19.37
N LEU A 474 19.80 21.56 -18.64
CA LEU A 474 20.02 23.01 -18.70
C LEU A 474 20.05 23.62 -17.30
N VAL A 475 20.95 24.59 -17.19
CA VAL A 475 21.36 25.45 -16.07
C VAL A 475 20.24 26.37 -15.61
#